data_AF-A0A2N9NR13-F1
#
_entry.id   AF-A0A2N9NR13-F1
#
_cell.length_a   1.000
_cell.length_b   1.000
_cell.length_c   1.000
_cell.angle_alpha   90.00
_cell.angle_beta   90.00
_cell.angle_gamma   90.00
#
_symmetry.space_group_name_H-M   'P 1'
#
loop_
_entity.id
_entity.type
_entity.pdbx_description
1 polymer ?
#
loop_
_entity_poly.entity_id
_entity_poly.type
_entity_poly.pdbx_seq_one_letter_code
_entity_poly.pdbx_strand_id
1 'polypeptide(L)'
;MGGSGIAAGGSGGQGGDGAGIYSGNNSDLLNCTVASNWGGSGGLGGVTIYPPFMPPGRAGIGGVANAFGTVRLVNTIVALNAGDTNSPDVSGAFLSLGYNLIGTTNGSSGFLIPGDLIGSLAFPLDPKLGPLANNGGPTPTMALLPGSPAIDAGNTATAPPTDERGFPRPAGAAADIGAFEYGSVMPTIAVSQSGETVNILASGNAGNSCRLLSSTDLSSWIPIATNQLGSDGTFLFSDNFAPGAVCRFYRLVMP
;
A
#
# COMPACT_ATOMS: atom_id res chain seq x y z
N MET A 1 -23.63 8.93 -27.53
CA MET A 1 -24.02 7.89 -28.51
C MET A 1 -24.17 8.58 -29.86
N GLY A 2 -23.35 8.24 -30.86
CA GLY A 2 -23.45 8.81 -32.21
C GLY A 2 -24.45 8.00 -33.04
N GLY A 3 -25.51 8.64 -33.54
CA GLY A 3 -26.52 8.00 -34.39
C GLY A 3 -26.03 7.77 -35.82
N SER A 4 -26.51 6.69 -36.44
CA SER A 4 -26.29 6.40 -37.86
C SER A 4 -27.18 7.30 -38.72
N GLY A 5 -26.62 8.41 -39.21
CA GLY A 5 -27.25 9.29 -40.18
C GLY A 5 -26.20 9.98 -41.04
N ILE A 6 -26.58 10.38 -42.25
CA ILE A 6 -25.81 11.07 -43.31
C ILE A 6 -25.17 12.42 -42.90
N ALA A 7 -25.25 12.80 -41.61
CA ALA A 7 -24.56 13.96 -41.07
C ALA A 7 -23.13 13.59 -40.65
N ALA A 8 -22.19 14.54 -40.71
CA ALA A 8 -20.87 14.35 -40.13
C ALA A 8 -21.01 13.97 -38.65
N GLY A 9 -20.68 12.73 -38.29
CA GLY A 9 -20.65 12.31 -36.89
C GLY A 9 -19.60 13.13 -36.13
N GLY A 10 -19.79 13.35 -34.83
CA GLY A 10 -18.82 14.06 -33.99
C GLY A 10 -17.61 13.20 -33.64
N SER A 11 -16.56 13.82 -33.09
CA SER A 11 -15.49 13.10 -32.41
C SER A 11 -16.03 12.29 -31.23
N GLY A 12 -15.34 11.20 -30.90
CA GLY A 12 -15.67 10.40 -29.72
C GLY A 12 -15.43 11.18 -28.42
N GLY A 13 -16.25 10.94 -27.40
CA GLY A 13 -16.04 11.50 -26.05
C GLY A 13 -14.80 10.92 -25.37
N GLN A 14 -14.17 11.66 -24.46
CA GLN A 14 -12.98 11.19 -23.73
C GLN A 14 -13.33 10.17 -22.65
N GLY A 15 -12.39 9.27 -22.34
CA GLY A 15 -12.55 8.21 -21.33
C GLY A 15 -12.44 8.63 -19.85
N GLY A 16 -12.09 9.89 -19.57
CA GLY A 16 -11.88 10.44 -18.22
C GLY A 16 -10.45 10.22 -17.68
N ASP A 17 -9.94 11.09 -16.81
CA ASP A 17 -8.56 11.01 -16.32
C ASP A 17 -8.49 10.51 -14.87
N GLY A 18 -7.55 9.59 -14.56
CA GLY A 18 -7.23 9.18 -13.19
C GLY A 18 -8.25 8.23 -12.56
N ALA A 19 -8.44 7.05 -13.15
CA ALA A 19 -9.41 6.07 -12.63
C ALA A 19 -9.09 5.58 -11.21
N GLY A 20 -7.82 5.57 -10.81
CA GLY A 20 -7.42 5.46 -9.41
C GLY A 20 -7.53 6.80 -8.70
N ILE A 21 -6.70 7.76 -9.11
CA ILE A 21 -6.64 9.09 -8.50
C ILE A 21 -6.51 10.17 -9.58
N TYR A 22 -7.38 11.18 -9.52
CA TYR A 22 -7.24 12.43 -10.25
C TYR A 22 -6.93 13.58 -9.29
N SER A 23 -5.75 14.17 -9.43
CA SER A 23 -5.32 15.29 -8.60
C SER A 23 -5.47 16.62 -9.34
N GLY A 24 -6.48 17.39 -8.93
CA GLY A 24 -6.68 18.78 -9.38
C GLY A 24 -5.88 19.81 -8.58
N ASN A 25 -5.36 19.44 -7.41
CA ASN A 25 -4.54 20.26 -6.50
C ASN A 25 -3.37 19.43 -5.97
N ASN A 26 -2.75 19.84 -4.86
CA ASN A 26 -1.68 19.07 -4.22
C ASN A 26 -2.23 17.82 -3.52
N SER A 27 -1.49 16.72 -3.58
CA SER A 27 -1.82 15.46 -2.89
C SER A 27 -0.54 14.73 -2.50
N ASP A 28 -0.55 14.08 -1.34
CA ASP A 28 0.55 13.27 -0.84
C ASP A 28 0.13 11.79 -0.78
N LEU A 29 0.90 10.91 -1.41
CA LEU A 29 0.74 9.47 -1.32
C LEU A 29 1.94 8.90 -0.55
N LEU A 30 1.69 8.30 0.61
CA LEU A 30 2.74 7.77 1.46
C LEU A 30 2.42 6.32 1.79
N ASN A 31 3.28 5.39 1.37
CA ASN A 31 3.11 3.96 1.63
C ASN A 31 1.76 3.45 1.09
N CYS A 32 1.38 3.89 -0.11
CA CYS A 32 0.12 3.52 -0.75
C CYS A 32 0.32 2.48 -1.86
N THR A 33 -0.74 1.76 -2.22
CA THR A 33 -0.78 0.93 -3.43
C THR A 33 -1.95 1.36 -4.31
N VAL A 34 -1.64 1.93 -5.47
CA VAL A 34 -2.61 2.32 -6.50
C VAL A 34 -2.42 1.39 -7.70
N ALA A 35 -3.16 0.30 -7.73
CA ALA A 35 -2.98 -0.74 -8.74
C ALA A 35 -4.31 -1.30 -9.26
N SER A 36 -4.26 -1.87 -10.47
CA SER A 36 -5.41 -2.52 -11.11
C SER A 36 -6.62 -1.60 -11.33
N ASN A 37 -6.41 -0.29 -11.43
CA ASN A 37 -7.45 0.67 -11.79
C ASN A 37 -7.60 0.77 -13.32
N TRP A 38 -8.82 1.01 -13.80
CA TRP A 38 -9.14 0.99 -15.24
C TRP A 38 -9.73 2.32 -15.71
N GLY A 39 -8.98 3.03 -16.56
CA GLY A 39 -9.41 4.23 -17.28
C GLY A 39 -10.52 3.93 -18.27
N GLY A 40 -11.56 4.77 -18.31
CA GLY A 40 -12.66 4.60 -19.24
C GLY A 40 -12.19 4.59 -20.70
N SER A 41 -12.90 3.89 -21.58
CA SER A 41 -12.61 3.94 -23.01
C SER A 41 -13.05 5.28 -23.60
N GLY A 42 -12.26 5.82 -24.52
CA GLY A 42 -12.73 6.90 -25.39
C GLY A 42 -13.89 6.39 -26.25
N GLY A 43 -14.89 7.24 -26.47
CA GLY A 43 -16.00 6.94 -27.38
C GLY A 43 -15.50 6.76 -28.81
N LEU A 44 -16.25 5.99 -29.60
CA LEU A 44 -15.98 5.85 -31.03
C LEU A 44 -16.12 7.21 -31.73
N GLY A 45 -15.22 7.48 -32.68
CA GLY A 45 -15.39 8.60 -33.60
C GLY A 45 -16.54 8.33 -34.56
N GLY A 46 -17.23 9.39 -34.99
CA GLY A 46 -18.30 9.28 -35.96
C GLY A 46 -17.81 8.68 -37.29
N VAL A 47 -18.57 7.72 -37.82
CA VAL A 47 -18.34 7.16 -39.15
C VAL A 47 -18.99 8.06 -40.19
N THR A 48 -18.19 8.65 -41.09
CA THR A 48 -18.66 9.42 -42.24
C THR A 48 -18.37 8.65 -43.54
N ILE A 49 -19.23 8.80 -44.55
CA ILE A 49 -19.07 8.15 -45.87
C ILE A 49 -17.99 8.89 -46.71
N TYR A 50 -17.66 10.13 -46.35
CA TYR A 50 -16.61 10.95 -46.98
C TYR A 50 -15.56 11.39 -45.95
N PRO A 51 -14.27 11.43 -46.32
CA PRO A 51 -13.22 11.95 -45.45
C PRO A 51 -13.43 13.43 -45.10
N PRO A 52 -12.94 13.87 -43.92
CA PRO A 52 -12.14 13.09 -42.97
C PRO A 52 -12.99 12.21 -42.03
N PHE A 53 -12.51 11.00 -41.75
CA PHE A 53 -13.01 10.19 -40.64
C PHE A 53 -12.76 10.93 -39.33
N MET A 54 -13.75 10.97 -38.44
CA MET A 54 -13.56 11.59 -37.13
C MET A 54 -12.80 10.64 -36.20
N PRO A 55 -11.81 11.13 -35.46
CA PRO A 55 -11.02 10.27 -34.58
C PRO A 55 -11.87 9.80 -33.38
N PRO A 56 -11.58 8.60 -32.84
CA PRO A 56 -12.09 8.19 -31.54
C PRO A 56 -11.58 9.11 -30.44
N GLY A 57 -12.30 9.15 -29.32
CA GLY A 57 -11.83 9.78 -28.10
C GLY A 57 -10.61 9.04 -27.55
N ARG A 58 -9.78 9.73 -26.77
CA ARG A 58 -8.64 9.12 -26.06
C ARG A 58 -9.17 8.27 -24.91
N ALA A 59 -8.51 7.13 -24.68
CA ALA A 59 -8.71 6.34 -23.47
C ALA A 59 -8.27 7.13 -22.24
N GLY A 60 -8.91 6.86 -21.11
CA GLY A 60 -8.64 7.51 -19.84
C GLY A 60 -7.39 6.98 -19.15
N ILE A 61 -6.75 7.78 -18.30
CA ILE A 61 -5.61 7.31 -17.50
C ILE A 61 -6.09 6.36 -16.40
N GLY A 62 -5.42 5.22 -16.23
CA GLY A 62 -5.79 4.19 -15.28
C GLY A 62 -5.42 4.51 -13.83
N GLY A 63 -4.15 4.80 -13.57
CA GLY A 63 -3.64 4.99 -12.21
C GLY A 63 -3.84 6.40 -11.69
N VAL A 64 -2.74 7.16 -11.60
CA VAL A 64 -2.71 8.49 -10.99
C VAL A 64 -2.47 9.57 -12.05
N ALA A 65 -3.39 10.52 -12.16
CA ALA A 65 -3.27 11.67 -13.04
C ALA A 65 -3.06 12.95 -12.23
N ASN A 66 -1.97 13.67 -12.49
CA ASN A 66 -1.76 15.02 -11.97
C ASN A 66 -1.99 16.06 -13.07
N ALA A 67 -3.03 16.89 -12.91
CA ALA A 67 -3.44 17.86 -13.93
C ALA A 67 -2.89 19.27 -13.68
N PHE A 68 -2.99 19.80 -12.45
CA PHE A 68 -2.68 21.20 -12.16
C PHE A 68 -1.93 21.42 -10.83
N GLY A 69 -1.67 20.36 -10.05
CA GLY A 69 -1.07 20.45 -8.73
C GLY A 69 0.31 19.79 -8.63
N THR A 70 0.73 19.50 -7.41
CA THR A 70 1.89 18.64 -7.13
C THR A 70 1.42 17.36 -6.45
N VAL A 71 1.67 16.21 -7.06
CA VAL A 71 1.53 14.92 -6.39
C VAL A 71 2.89 14.51 -5.84
N ARG A 72 3.00 14.40 -4.51
CA ARG A 72 4.21 13.92 -3.83
C ARG A 72 4.03 12.46 -3.46
N LEU A 73 5.10 11.68 -3.61
CA LEU A 73 5.02 10.25 -3.33
C LEU A 73 6.30 9.68 -2.73
N VAL A 74 6.13 8.81 -1.74
CA VAL A 74 7.19 8.06 -1.06
C VAL A 74 6.70 6.65 -0.74
N ASN A 75 7.59 5.66 -0.87
CA ASN A 75 7.27 4.26 -0.56
C ASN A 75 5.97 3.78 -1.23
N THR A 76 5.60 4.30 -2.40
CA THR A 76 4.28 4.09 -2.99
C THR A 76 4.37 3.25 -4.27
N ILE A 77 3.44 2.30 -4.43
CA ILE A 77 3.27 1.53 -5.66
C ILE A 77 2.20 2.20 -6.52
N VAL A 78 2.53 2.48 -7.78
CA VAL A 78 1.55 2.80 -8.83
C VAL A 78 1.83 1.93 -10.05
N ALA A 79 1.09 0.85 -10.22
CA ALA A 79 1.40 -0.17 -11.22
C ALA A 79 0.16 -1.00 -11.61
N LEU A 80 0.23 -1.74 -12.71
CA LEU A 80 -0.83 -2.64 -13.19
C LEU A 80 -2.15 -1.91 -13.47
N ASN A 81 -2.14 -0.59 -13.61
CA ASN A 81 -3.33 0.15 -14.03
C ASN A 81 -3.45 0.07 -15.55
N ALA A 82 -4.66 0.23 -16.07
CA ALA A 82 -4.98 0.10 -17.48
C ALA A 82 -5.81 1.29 -17.95
N GLY A 83 -5.73 1.63 -19.24
CA GLY A 83 -6.35 2.83 -19.79
C GLY A 83 -5.60 3.33 -21.02
N ASP A 84 -5.28 4.63 -21.04
CA ASP A 84 -4.43 5.23 -22.07
C ASP A 84 -3.16 4.42 -22.25
N THR A 85 -2.95 3.96 -23.49
CA THR A 85 -1.84 3.08 -23.84
C THR A 85 -0.47 3.74 -23.69
N ASN A 86 -0.43 5.06 -23.53
CA ASN A 86 0.81 5.82 -23.36
C ASN A 86 1.18 6.10 -21.91
N SER A 87 0.21 6.14 -21.00
CA SER A 87 0.41 6.59 -19.61
C SER A 87 -0.56 5.86 -18.66
N PRO A 88 -0.54 4.52 -18.58
CA PRO A 88 -1.58 3.79 -17.89
C PRO A 88 -1.46 3.91 -16.36
N ASP A 89 -0.24 3.99 -15.81
CA ASP A 89 -0.03 4.08 -14.36
C ASP A 89 0.05 5.50 -13.83
N VAL A 90 0.80 6.38 -14.49
CA VAL A 90 0.96 7.78 -14.08
C VAL A 90 0.90 8.72 -15.27
N SER A 91 0.31 9.91 -15.07
CA SER A 91 0.27 10.97 -16.06
C SER A 91 0.50 12.34 -15.42
N GLY A 92 1.35 13.17 -16.05
CA GLY A 92 1.72 14.50 -15.54
C GLY A 92 3.04 14.50 -14.75
N ALA A 93 3.36 15.63 -14.13
CA ALA A 93 4.58 15.79 -13.34
C ALA A 93 4.37 15.35 -11.89
N PHE A 94 5.34 14.67 -11.31
CA PHE A 94 5.30 14.22 -9.91
C PHE A 94 6.50 14.77 -9.15
N LEU A 95 6.39 14.78 -7.83
CA LEU A 95 7.51 15.04 -6.94
C LEU A 95 7.79 13.77 -6.13
N SER A 96 8.69 12.95 -6.65
CA SER A 96 9.18 11.80 -5.89
C SER A 96 10.00 12.24 -4.69
N LEU A 97 9.75 11.61 -3.54
CA LEU A 97 10.59 11.66 -2.36
C LEU A 97 11.45 10.38 -2.23
N GLY A 98 11.50 9.59 -3.30
CA GLY A 98 12.24 8.33 -3.41
C GLY A 98 11.40 7.10 -3.06
N TYR A 99 11.99 5.94 -3.35
CA TYR A 99 11.48 4.62 -2.94
C TYR A 99 10.07 4.30 -3.45
N ASN A 100 9.68 4.82 -4.63
CA ASN A 100 8.41 4.47 -5.25
C ASN A 100 8.58 3.36 -6.28
N LEU A 101 7.57 2.52 -6.47
CA LEU A 101 7.53 1.54 -7.55
C LEU A 101 6.48 1.98 -8.56
N ILE A 102 6.92 2.41 -9.74
CA ILE A 102 6.04 2.82 -10.84
C ILE A 102 6.14 1.80 -11.97
N GLY A 103 5.01 1.13 -12.26
CA GLY A 103 4.95 0.10 -13.29
C GLY A 103 5.35 0.63 -14.67
N THR A 104 4.82 1.81 -15.02
CA THR A 104 5.14 2.52 -16.26
C THR A 104 5.10 4.03 -16.04
N THR A 105 6.20 4.73 -16.36
CA THR A 105 6.29 6.19 -16.17
C THR A 105 5.98 7.01 -17.43
N ASN A 106 5.75 6.37 -18.58
CA ASN A 106 5.67 7.03 -19.88
C ASN A 106 4.66 8.19 -19.89
N GLY A 107 5.09 9.37 -20.33
CA GLY A 107 4.29 10.59 -20.31
C GLY A 107 4.31 11.35 -18.98
N SER A 108 5.01 10.83 -17.97
CA SER A 108 5.24 11.47 -16.67
C SER A 108 6.69 11.81 -16.41
N SER A 109 6.92 12.66 -15.42
CA SER A 109 8.26 13.08 -14.97
C SER A 109 8.32 13.14 -13.45
N GLY A 110 9.54 13.17 -12.89
CA GLY A 110 9.77 13.39 -11.45
C GLY A 110 10.13 12.15 -10.62
N PHE A 111 10.35 10.99 -11.25
CA PHE A 111 10.67 9.70 -10.61
C PHE A 111 12.14 9.29 -10.79
N LEU A 112 13.07 10.20 -10.55
CA LEU A 112 14.51 9.99 -10.76
C LEU A 112 15.31 10.12 -9.45
N ILE A 113 14.64 9.93 -8.31
CA ILE A 113 15.24 10.05 -6.98
C ILE A 113 15.71 8.66 -6.52
N PRO A 114 16.82 8.54 -5.75
CA PRO A 114 17.28 7.25 -5.25
C PRO A 114 16.18 6.43 -4.58
N GLY A 115 16.19 5.12 -4.85
CA GLY A 115 15.19 4.17 -4.38
C GLY A 115 13.97 4.02 -5.30
N ASP A 116 13.71 4.98 -6.22
CA ASP A 116 12.64 4.79 -7.20
C ASP A 116 12.93 3.61 -8.13
N LEU A 117 11.95 2.71 -8.24
CA LEU A 117 11.92 1.59 -9.16
C LEU A 117 10.93 1.91 -10.27
N ILE A 118 11.43 2.14 -11.48
CA ILE A 118 10.61 2.58 -12.60
C ILE A 118 10.65 1.58 -13.76
N GLY A 119 9.47 1.26 -14.28
CA GLY A 119 9.32 0.58 -15.55
C GLY A 119 8.95 1.53 -16.69
N SER A 120 8.76 0.95 -17.87
CA SER A 120 8.35 1.64 -19.09
C SER A 120 7.30 0.85 -19.84
N LEU A 121 6.61 1.44 -20.81
CA LEU A 121 5.64 0.70 -21.64
C LEU A 121 6.26 -0.50 -22.35
N ALA A 122 7.53 -0.40 -22.78
CA ALA A 122 8.23 -1.50 -23.45
C ALA A 122 8.63 -2.62 -22.47
N PHE A 123 8.91 -2.25 -21.23
CA PHE A 123 9.29 -3.16 -20.15
C PHE A 123 8.60 -2.73 -18.84
N PRO A 124 7.31 -3.03 -18.67
CA PRO A 124 6.59 -2.66 -17.46
C PRO A 124 7.19 -3.35 -16.26
N LEU A 125 7.35 -2.62 -15.15
CA LEU A 125 7.85 -3.19 -13.91
C LEU A 125 6.69 -3.85 -13.16
N ASP A 126 6.74 -5.17 -13.01
CA ASP A 126 5.73 -5.93 -12.28
C ASP A 126 5.99 -5.84 -10.77
N PRO A 127 5.06 -5.24 -9.97
CA PRO A 127 5.15 -5.21 -8.52
C PRO A 127 4.89 -6.57 -7.88
N LYS A 128 4.43 -7.58 -8.63
CA LYS A 128 4.03 -8.91 -8.16
C LYS A 128 3.06 -8.84 -6.99
N LEU A 129 1.89 -8.26 -7.26
CA LEU A 129 0.81 -8.14 -6.29
C LEU A 129 -0.16 -9.32 -6.38
N GLY A 130 -0.64 -9.78 -5.23
CA GLY A 130 -1.84 -10.59 -5.14
C GLY A 130 -3.11 -9.76 -5.40
N PRO A 131 -4.28 -10.41 -5.55
CA PRO A 131 -5.54 -9.70 -5.70
C PRO A 131 -5.87 -8.87 -4.46
N LEU A 132 -6.73 -7.87 -4.63
CA LEU A 132 -7.35 -7.15 -3.50
C LEU A 132 -8.17 -8.14 -2.68
N ALA A 133 -7.74 -8.41 -1.45
CA ALA A 133 -8.31 -9.47 -0.62
C ALA A 133 -8.24 -9.12 0.87
N ASN A 134 -8.99 -9.86 1.70
CA ASN A 134 -8.87 -9.75 3.14
C ASN A 134 -7.57 -10.42 3.60
N ASN A 135 -6.56 -9.60 3.94
CA ASN A 135 -5.26 -10.05 4.43
C ASN A 135 -5.05 -9.80 5.93
N GLY A 136 -6.13 -9.68 6.72
CA GLY A 136 -6.07 -9.57 8.18
C GLY A 136 -6.14 -8.16 8.77
N GLY A 137 -6.51 -7.15 7.96
CA GLY A 137 -6.66 -5.75 8.35
C GLY A 137 -8.11 -5.24 8.37
N PRO A 138 -8.34 -3.94 8.67
CA PRO A 138 -9.67 -3.33 8.64
C PRO A 138 -10.22 -3.14 7.21
N THR A 139 -9.33 -3.14 6.21
CA THR A 139 -9.64 -2.97 4.78
C THR A 139 -8.95 -4.07 3.96
N PRO A 140 -9.53 -4.46 2.81
CA PRO A 140 -8.84 -5.33 1.86
C PRO A 140 -7.55 -4.68 1.34
N THR A 141 -6.49 -5.46 1.18
CA THR A 141 -5.19 -4.98 0.69
C THR A 141 -4.70 -5.85 -0.47
N MET A 142 -3.71 -5.36 -1.22
CA MET A 142 -3.00 -6.17 -2.23
C MET A 142 -1.68 -6.65 -1.64
N ALA A 143 -1.59 -7.94 -1.31
CA ALA A 143 -0.39 -8.52 -0.71
C ALA A 143 0.78 -8.55 -1.71
N LEU A 144 2.00 -8.30 -1.23
CA LEU A 144 3.21 -8.57 -2.02
C LEU A 144 3.42 -10.08 -2.16
N LEU A 145 3.68 -10.56 -3.37
CA LEU A 145 4.00 -11.96 -3.62
C LEU A 145 5.51 -12.22 -3.44
N PRO A 146 5.93 -13.46 -3.14
CA PRO A 146 7.35 -13.80 -3.03
C PRO A 146 8.17 -13.34 -4.25
N GLY A 147 9.30 -12.68 -3.97
CA GLY A 147 10.18 -12.13 -4.99
C GLY A 147 9.67 -10.85 -5.65
N SER A 148 8.67 -10.17 -5.06
CA SER A 148 8.30 -8.81 -5.45
C SER A 148 9.50 -7.86 -5.30
N PRO A 149 9.74 -6.96 -6.28
CA PRO A 149 10.78 -5.93 -6.15
C PRO A 149 10.46 -4.87 -5.10
N ALA A 150 9.24 -4.83 -4.55
CA ALA A 150 8.86 -3.91 -3.49
C ALA A 150 9.30 -4.36 -2.08
N ILE A 151 9.69 -5.63 -1.92
CA ILE A 151 10.11 -6.21 -0.64
C ILE A 151 11.48 -5.64 -0.24
N ASP A 152 11.61 -5.17 1.00
CA ASP A 152 12.80 -4.56 1.60
C ASP A 152 13.37 -3.39 0.76
N ALA A 153 12.54 -2.77 -0.07
CA ALA A 153 12.97 -1.75 -1.03
C ALA A 153 12.51 -0.34 -0.67
N GLY A 154 11.78 -0.16 0.44
CA GLY A 154 11.29 1.12 0.92
C GLY A 154 12.24 1.82 1.89
N ASN A 155 11.94 3.08 2.19
CA ASN A 155 12.62 3.85 3.23
C ASN A 155 11.91 3.70 4.57
N THR A 156 12.52 2.94 5.48
CA THR A 156 12.02 2.71 6.85
C THR A 156 11.87 4.01 7.65
N ALA A 157 12.75 5.00 7.45
CA ALA A 157 12.72 6.24 8.24
C ALA A 157 11.49 7.13 7.94
N THR A 158 10.87 6.94 6.77
CA THR A 158 9.65 7.66 6.36
C THR A 158 8.41 6.77 6.35
N ALA A 159 8.55 5.48 6.70
CA ALA A 159 7.44 4.56 6.80
C ALA A 159 6.71 4.73 8.14
N PRO A 160 5.38 4.59 8.18
CA PRO A 160 4.66 4.44 9.44
C PRO A 160 5.11 3.16 10.17
N PRO A 161 4.91 3.09 11.49
CA PRO A 161 5.30 1.92 12.29
C PRO A 161 4.52 0.65 11.94
N THR A 162 3.41 0.78 11.22
CA THR A 162 2.57 -0.34 10.79
C THR A 162 2.11 -0.17 9.35
N ASP A 163 1.80 -1.27 8.69
CA ASP A 163 1.12 -1.27 7.40
C ASP A 163 -0.40 -1.00 7.51
N GLU A 164 -1.11 -1.01 6.38
CA GLU A 164 -2.56 -0.78 6.32
C GLU A 164 -3.36 -1.77 7.19
N ARG A 165 -2.83 -2.97 7.42
CA ARG A 165 -3.47 -3.99 8.25
C ARG A 165 -3.26 -3.73 9.75
N GLY A 166 -2.37 -2.80 10.10
CA GLY A 166 -1.90 -2.60 11.47
C GLY A 166 -0.75 -3.54 11.85
N PHE A 167 -0.11 -4.20 10.89
CA PHE A 167 0.99 -5.13 11.14
C PHE A 167 2.31 -4.36 11.21
N PRO A 168 3.27 -4.72 12.10
CA PRO A 168 4.51 -3.97 12.29
C PRO A 168 5.36 -3.80 11.03
N ARG A 169 6.09 -2.68 10.95
CA ARG A 169 7.12 -2.42 9.94
C ARG A 169 8.44 -1.98 10.58
N PRO A 170 9.61 -2.34 10.00
CA PRO A 170 9.76 -3.32 8.93
C PRO A 170 9.69 -4.75 9.47
N ALA A 171 9.28 -5.70 8.63
CA ALA A 171 9.38 -7.12 8.97
C ALA A 171 10.71 -7.74 8.52
N GLY A 172 11.33 -7.18 7.48
CA GLY A 172 12.62 -7.58 6.94
C GLY A 172 13.74 -6.58 7.25
N ALA A 173 14.67 -6.44 6.29
CA ALA A 173 15.80 -5.52 6.38
C ALA A 173 15.38 -4.04 6.26
N ALA A 174 14.30 -3.76 5.54
CA ALA A 174 13.73 -2.43 5.38
C ALA A 174 12.21 -2.50 5.24
N ALA A 175 11.53 -1.36 5.31
CA ALA A 175 10.09 -1.32 5.06
C ALA A 175 9.83 -1.65 3.58
N ASP A 176 8.71 -2.27 3.31
CA ASP A 176 8.30 -2.54 1.93
C ASP A 176 7.67 -1.30 1.27
N ILE A 177 7.88 -1.17 -0.05
CA ILE A 177 7.15 -0.19 -0.84
C ILE A 177 5.68 -0.63 -0.94
N GLY A 178 4.77 0.29 -0.66
CA GLY A 178 3.33 0.10 -0.78
C GLY A 178 2.60 -0.02 0.55
N ALA A 179 1.32 -0.37 0.50
CA ALA A 179 0.44 -0.41 1.67
C ALA A 179 0.60 -1.67 2.53
N PHE A 180 1.33 -2.68 2.04
CA PHE A 180 1.46 -4.00 2.66
C PHE A 180 2.91 -4.33 3.00
N GLU A 181 3.15 -4.91 4.17
CA GLU A 181 4.46 -5.44 4.60
C GLU A 181 4.52 -6.99 4.48
N TYR A 182 5.39 -7.48 3.62
CA TYR A 182 5.66 -8.89 3.40
C TYR A 182 6.28 -9.54 4.63
N GLY A 183 5.81 -10.75 4.95
CA GLY A 183 6.32 -11.52 6.09
C GLY A 183 5.96 -10.98 7.47
N SER A 184 5.29 -9.83 7.58
CA SER A 184 4.85 -9.33 8.89
C SER A 184 3.76 -10.21 9.49
N VAL A 185 3.82 -10.40 10.81
CA VAL A 185 2.82 -11.10 11.62
C VAL A 185 2.26 -10.14 12.67
N MET A 186 0.94 -10.11 12.84
CA MET A 186 0.30 -9.30 13.88
C MET A 186 0.71 -9.83 15.27
N PRO A 187 1.28 -8.99 16.15
CA PRO A 187 1.62 -9.41 17.50
C PRO A 187 0.36 -9.75 18.30
N THR A 188 0.35 -10.89 18.97
CA THR A 188 -0.76 -11.29 19.85
C THR A 188 -0.26 -11.76 21.22
N ILE A 189 -1.17 -11.78 22.19
CA ILE A 189 -0.94 -12.39 23.50
C ILE A 189 -2.02 -13.43 23.77
N ALA A 190 -1.59 -14.57 24.31
CA ALA A 190 -2.47 -15.55 24.93
C ALA A 190 -2.19 -15.58 26.44
N VAL A 191 -3.24 -15.47 27.25
CA VAL A 191 -3.14 -15.38 28.71
C VAL A 191 -3.70 -16.66 29.32
N SER A 192 -2.95 -17.25 30.23
CA SER A 192 -3.39 -18.36 31.09
C SER A 192 -2.94 -18.10 32.53
N GLN A 193 -3.58 -18.77 33.48
CA GLN A 193 -3.23 -18.66 34.89
C GLN A 193 -2.94 -20.05 35.46
N SER A 194 -1.89 -20.15 36.28
CA SER A 194 -1.54 -21.35 37.03
C SER A 194 -1.19 -20.95 38.46
N GLY A 195 -2.13 -21.17 39.39
CA GLY A 195 -1.98 -20.71 40.78
C GLY A 195 -1.88 -19.19 40.87
N GLU A 196 -0.79 -18.72 41.46
CA GLU A 196 -0.44 -17.30 41.70
C GLU A 196 0.38 -16.68 40.56
N THR A 197 0.41 -17.32 39.38
CA THR A 197 1.16 -16.85 38.21
C THR A 197 0.22 -16.67 37.01
N VAL A 198 0.30 -15.50 36.38
CA VAL A 198 -0.24 -15.25 35.04
C VAL A 198 0.85 -15.54 34.02
N ASN A 199 0.59 -16.50 33.13
CA ASN A 199 1.45 -16.86 32.02
C ASN A 199 0.93 -16.19 30.75
N ILE A 200 1.79 -15.40 30.10
CA ILE A 200 1.43 -14.59 28.95
C ILE A 200 2.34 -14.99 27.80
N LEU A 201 1.81 -15.78 26.88
CA LEU A 201 2.51 -16.16 25.66
C LEU A 201 2.36 -15.03 24.65
N ALA A 202 3.44 -14.30 24.42
CA ALA A 202 3.54 -13.34 23.33
C ALA A 202 3.92 -14.06 22.04
N SER A 203 3.36 -13.62 20.92
CA SER A 203 3.73 -14.10 19.59
C SER A 203 3.86 -12.97 18.58
N GLY A 204 4.65 -13.20 17.52
CA GLY A 204 4.91 -12.24 16.44
C GLY A 204 6.03 -12.73 15.52
N ASN A 205 6.68 -11.80 14.80
CA ASN A 205 7.85 -12.12 13.99
C ASN A 205 9.02 -12.61 14.87
N ALA A 206 9.61 -13.74 14.49
CA ALA A 206 10.73 -14.34 15.21
C ALA A 206 11.94 -13.39 15.29
N GLY A 207 12.61 -13.38 16.45
CA GLY A 207 13.75 -12.48 16.71
C GLY A 207 13.38 -11.05 17.06
N ASN A 208 12.13 -10.62 16.85
CA ASN A 208 11.73 -9.26 17.19
C ASN A 208 11.69 -9.06 18.71
N SER A 209 12.12 -7.88 19.15
CA SER A 209 11.96 -7.44 20.53
C SER A 209 10.48 -7.27 20.86
N CYS A 210 10.08 -7.72 22.05
CA CYS A 210 8.74 -7.60 22.58
C CYS A 210 8.80 -7.16 24.05
N ARG A 211 7.93 -6.22 24.42
CA ARG A 211 7.84 -5.67 25.78
C ARG A 211 6.44 -5.86 26.32
N LEU A 212 6.34 -6.58 27.42
CA LEU A 212 5.09 -6.75 28.14
C LEU A 212 4.92 -5.61 29.15
N LEU A 213 3.76 -4.98 29.13
CA LEU A 213 3.35 -3.95 30.09
C LEU A 213 2.14 -4.43 30.88
N SER A 214 2.05 -4.03 32.14
CA SER A 214 0.86 -4.19 32.97
C SER A 214 0.28 -2.84 33.37
N SER A 215 -1.02 -2.81 33.63
CA SER A 215 -1.74 -1.67 34.18
C SER A 215 -2.82 -2.14 35.15
N THR A 216 -3.13 -1.35 36.18
CA THR A 216 -4.28 -1.60 37.08
C THR A 216 -5.49 -0.73 36.73
N ASP A 217 -5.36 0.20 35.79
CA ASP A 217 -6.34 1.24 35.49
C ASP A 217 -6.51 1.56 33.99
N LEU A 218 -5.83 0.82 33.10
CA LEU A 218 -5.73 1.03 31.65
C LEU A 218 -5.08 2.35 31.21
N SER A 219 -4.67 3.20 32.15
CA SER A 219 -4.12 4.53 31.88
C SER A 219 -2.61 4.57 32.12
N SER A 220 -2.17 3.98 33.23
CA SER A 220 -0.79 3.93 33.67
C SER A 220 -0.21 2.55 33.35
N TRP A 221 0.76 2.52 32.43
CA TRP A 221 1.37 1.27 31.95
C TRP A 221 2.81 1.15 32.45
N ILE A 222 3.09 0.08 33.20
CA ILE A 222 4.39 -0.21 33.77
C ILE A 222 5.01 -1.41 33.03
N PRO A 223 6.25 -1.31 32.53
CA PRO A 223 6.93 -2.45 31.92
C PRO A 223 7.14 -3.59 32.92
N ILE A 224 6.75 -4.81 32.56
CA ILE A 224 7.11 -6.03 33.30
C ILE A 224 8.51 -6.48 32.87
N ALA A 225 8.68 -6.71 31.56
CA ALA A 225 9.94 -7.15 30.99
C ALA A 225 10.00 -6.86 29.48
N THR A 226 11.22 -6.80 28.95
CA THR A 226 11.50 -6.77 27.51
C THR A 226 12.34 -7.99 27.16
N ASN A 227 11.92 -8.74 26.15
CA ASN A 227 12.60 -9.93 25.67
C ASN A 227 12.57 -9.97 24.14
N GLN A 228 13.18 -10.99 23.52
CA GLN A 228 13.02 -11.26 22.09
C GLN A 228 12.16 -12.50 21.89
N LEU A 229 11.32 -12.46 20.87
CA LEU A 229 10.57 -13.62 20.42
C LEU A 229 11.55 -14.68 19.91
N GLY A 230 11.33 -15.93 20.31
CA GLY A 230 12.13 -17.08 19.90
C GLY A 230 12.06 -17.35 18.40
N SER A 231 12.80 -18.36 17.95
CA SER A 231 12.79 -18.79 16.54
C SER A 231 11.43 -19.30 16.06
N ASP A 232 10.58 -19.74 16.99
CA ASP A 232 9.18 -20.11 16.75
C ASP A 232 8.23 -18.90 16.76
N GLY A 233 8.76 -17.69 16.94
CA GLY A 233 7.98 -16.46 17.00
C GLY A 233 7.29 -16.23 18.33
N THR A 234 7.65 -16.96 19.41
CA THR A 234 6.97 -16.83 20.70
C THR A 234 7.90 -16.51 21.87
N PHE A 235 7.36 -15.92 22.93
CA PHE A 235 8.04 -15.77 24.22
C PHE A 235 7.02 -15.85 25.36
N LEU A 236 7.32 -16.65 26.39
CA LEU A 236 6.46 -16.79 27.57
C LEU A 236 6.92 -15.84 28.68
N PHE A 237 6.08 -14.86 28.98
CA PHE A 237 6.22 -14.04 30.18
C PHE A 237 5.48 -14.68 31.36
N SER A 238 5.98 -14.45 32.57
CA SER A 238 5.30 -14.84 33.81
C SER A 238 5.21 -13.62 34.73
N ASP A 239 4.01 -13.34 35.23
CA ASP A 239 3.74 -12.30 36.23
C ASP A 239 3.13 -12.94 37.48
N ASN A 240 3.83 -12.83 38.61
CA ASN A 240 3.41 -13.41 39.88
C ASN A 240 2.60 -12.39 40.70
N PHE A 241 1.57 -12.87 41.40
CA PHE A 241 0.71 -12.03 42.23
C PHE A 241 0.28 -12.75 43.50
N ALA A 242 0.10 -12.00 44.59
CA ALA A 242 -0.41 -12.54 45.84
C ALA A 242 -1.94 -12.77 45.78
N PRO A 243 -2.51 -13.71 46.57
CA PRO A 243 -3.95 -13.88 46.68
C PRO A 243 -4.65 -12.56 47.04
N GLY A 244 -5.71 -12.22 46.31
CA GLY A 244 -6.46 -10.97 46.50
C GLY A 244 -5.84 -9.73 45.83
N ALA A 245 -4.81 -9.90 45.00
CA ALA A 245 -4.26 -8.81 44.20
C ALA A 245 -5.33 -8.16 43.29
N VAL A 246 -5.17 -6.87 43.04
CA VAL A 246 -6.02 -6.12 42.11
C VAL A 246 -5.87 -6.68 40.69
N CYS A 247 -6.96 -6.61 39.92
CA CYS A 247 -6.96 -7.00 38.51
C CYS A 247 -5.90 -6.19 37.75
N ARG A 248 -5.19 -6.86 36.82
CA ARG A 248 -4.20 -6.25 35.94
C ARG A 248 -4.61 -6.47 34.48
N PHE A 249 -4.39 -5.44 33.69
CA PHE A 249 -4.47 -5.45 32.24
C PHE A 249 -3.08 -5.60 31.66
N TYR A 250 -2.96 -6.28 30.53
CA TYR A 250 -1.69 -6.51 29.85
C TYR A 250 -1.71 -5.96 28.43
N ARG A 251 -0.56 -5.45 27.98
CA ARG A 251 -0.34 -5.00 26.61
C ARG A 251 1.04 -5.40 26.15
N LEU A 252 1.12 -5.96 24.95
CA LEU A 252 2.37 -6.21 24.26
C LEU A 252 2.71 -5.01 23.38
N VAL A 253 3.97 -4.60 23.38
CA VAL A 253 4.51 -3.57 22.49
C VAL A 253 5.76 -4.13 21.81
N MET A 254 5.96 -3.80 20.53
CA MET A 254 7.15 -4.12 19.74
C MET A 254 8.01 -2.85 19.66
N PRO A 255 9.03 -2.68 20.54
CA PRO A 255 9.87 -1.48 20.58
C PRO A 255 10.96 -1.45 19.51
#